data_AF-A0A2H0RX93-F1
#
_entry.id   AF-A0A2H0RX93-F1
#
_cell.length_a   1.000
_cell.length_b   1.000
_cell.length_c   1.000
_cell.angle_alpha   90.00
_cell.angle_beta   90.00
_cell.angle_gamma   90.00
#
_symmetry.space_group_name_H-M   'P 1'
#
loop_
_entity.id
_entity.type
_entity.pdbx_description
1 polymer ?
#
loop_
_entity_poly.entity_id
_entity_poly.type
_entity_poly.pdbx_seq_one_letter_code
_entity_poly.pdbx_strand_id
1 'polypeptide(L)'
;MPKVSVTSDAKQDVKLLSEKPKAKAMLQKELGWPMESKRPMICIPTGMTKALGGKLFEQLLPGLLSIQTEVLILGRGSSSYGSFITGLAQEQNHRIAIIQDNPVSIEKMYKAADMVLFLSDPASLPELKQSLENAAIPIAPQTKALENYNPVQESGNAFLYETEDAWQCFAAIVRAMETHVFPYDWKTIQKHCLES
;
A
#
# COMPACT_ATOMS: atom_id res chain seq x y z
N MET A 1 5.22 19.25 -11.67
CA MET A 1 4.14 19.12 -10.68
C MET A 1 4.79 19.22 -9.30
N PRO A 2 4.22 20.01 -8.38
CA PRO A 2 4.73 20.13 -7.01
C PRO A 2 4.53 18.81 -6.23
N LYS A 3 5.32 18.59 -5.16
CA LYS A 3 5.12 17.50 -4.20
C LYS A 3 3.70 17.57 -3.60
N VAL A 4 3.10 16.42 -3.27
CA VAL A 4 1.78 16.37 -2.62
C VAL A 4 1.93 16.82 -1.18
N SER A 5 1.24 17.90 -0.81
CA SER A 5 1.30 18.47 0.53
C SER A 5 0.30 17.84 1.51
N VAL A 6 0.78 17.42 2.67
CA VAL A 6 0.02 16.92 3.81
C VAL A 6 -0.05 18.00 4.90
N THR A 7 -1.18 18.08 5.61
CA THR A 7 -1.31 18.96 6.78
C THR A 7 -0.85 18.18 8.02
N SER A 8 0.26 18.58 8.64
CA SER A 8 0.83 17.87 9.80
C SER A 8 0.47 18.53 11.13
N ASP A 9 0.08 17.70 12.11
CA ASP A 9 0.01 18.03 13.54
C ASP A 9 0.75 16.93 14.32
N ALA A 10 1.92 17.26 14.88
CA ALA A 10 2.81 16.30 15.53
C ALA A 10 2.13 15.45 16.62
N LYS A 11 1.11 15.97 17.32
CA LYS A 11 0.38 15.17 18.33
C LYS A 11 -0.54 14.14 17.67
N GLN A 12 -1.15 14.50 16.55
CA GLN A 12 -2.01 13.61 15.78
C GLN A 12 -1.17 12.53 15.08
N ASP A 13 0.00 12.91 14.54
CA ASP A 13 0.93 12.00 13.87
C ASP A 13 1.43 10.88 14.82
N VAL A 14 1.86 11.25 16.03
CA VAL A 14 2.28 10.27 17.05
C VAL A 14 1.14 9.32 17.41
N LYS A 15 -0.08 9.85 17.56
CA LYS A 15 -1.27 9.04 17.85
C LYS A 15 -1.57 8.07 16.71
N LEU A 16 -1.61 8.55 15.47
CA LEU A 16 -1.85 7.75 14.26
C LEU A 16 -0.87 6.57 14.19
N LEU A 17 0.43 6.83 14.30
CA LEU A 17 1.45 5.78 14.21
C LEU A 17 1.36 4.76 15.35
N SER A 18 0.96 5.19 16.55
CA SER A 18 0.74 4.29 17.68
C SER A 18 -0.51 3.42 17.54
N GLU A 19 -1.52 3.89 16.79
CA GLU A 19 -2.80 3.19 16.60
C GLU A 19 -2.80 2.22 15.40
N LYS A 20 -1.95 2.43 14.38
CA LYS A 20 -1.85 1.57 13.18
C LYS A 20 -1.77 0.06 13.50
N PRO A 21 -0.88 -0.42 14.41
CA PRO A 21 -0.81 -1.86 14.71
C PRO A 21 -2.12 -2.43 15.25
N LYS A 22 -2.88 -1.63 16.01
CA LYS A 22 -4.19 -2.02 16.53
C LYS A 22 -5.26 -2.03 15.45
N ALA A 23 -5.27 -1.02 14.57
CA ALA A 23 -6.17 -0.96 13.42
C ALA A 23 -5.97 -2.17 12.49
N LYS A 24 -4.70 -2.52 12.21
CA LYS A 24 -4.32 -3.69 11.44
C LYS A 24 -4.81 -5.00 12.06
N ALA A 25 -4.54 -5.23 13.34
CA ALA A 25 -4.98 -6.44 14.04
C ALA A 25 -6.52 -6.57 14.06
N MET A 26 -7.23 -5.45 14.20
CA MET A 26 -8.69 -5.44 14.12
C MET A 26 -9.20 -5.79 12.72
N LEU A 27 -8.59 -5.24 11.67
CA LEU A 27 -8.98 -5.58 10.30
C LEU A 27 -8.68 -7.04 9.95
N GLN A 28 -7.51 -7.56 10.35
CA GLN A 28 -7.16 -8.98 10.23
C GLN A 28 -8.24 -9.85 10.89
N LYS A 29 -8.68 -9.50 12.10
CA LYS A 29 -9.76 -10.19 12.80
C LYS A 29 -11.09 -10.14 12.05
N GLU A 30 -11.48 -8.97 11.53
CA GLU A 30 -12.70 -8.80 10.74
C GLU A 30 -12.69 -9.65 9.46
N LEU A 31 -11.51 -9.84 8.85
CA LEU A 31 -11.31 -10.66 7.65
C LEU A 31 -11.11 -12.15 7.95
N GLY A 32 -11.05 -12.56 9.22
CA GLY A 32 -10.79 -13.95 9.61
C GLY A 32 -9.33 -14.39 9.44
N TRP A 33 -8.40 -13.45 9.36
CA TRP A 33 -6.96 -13.70 9.24
C TRP A 33 -6.29 -13.82 10.62
N PRO A 34 -5.12 -14.48 10.70
CA PRO A 34 -4.30 -14.45 11.91
C PRO A 34 -3.97 -13.00 12.30
N MET A 35 -4.18 -12.64 13.56
CA MET A 35 -3.87 -11.30 14.09
C MET A 35 -2.36 -11.13 14.30
N GLU A 36 -1.61 -10.97 13.21
CA GLU A 36 -0.16 -10.80 13.20
C GLU A 36 0.21 -9.38 12.79
N SER A 37 0.43 -8.50 13.78
CA SER A 37 0.77 -7.10 13.52
C SER A 37 2.07 -6.90 12.73
N LYS A 38 2.99 -7.89 12.77
CA LYS A 38 4.28 -7.87 12.05
C LYS A 38 4.19 -8.32 10.59
N ARG A 39 3.14 -9.07 10.20
CA ARG A 39 2.99 -9.55 8.81
C ARG A 39 2.65 -8.37 7.90
N PRO A 40 3.46 -8.04 6.88
CA PRO A 40 3.21 -6.85 6.04
C PRO A 40 1.82 -6.87 5.39
N MET A 41 1.15 -5.72 5.40
CA MET A 41 -0.15 -5.52 4.75
C MET A 41 -0.04 -4.45 3.68
N ILE A 42 -0.29 -4.84 2.44
CA ILE A 42 -0.28 -3.97 1.25
C ILE A 42 -1.72 -3.71 0.83
N CYS A 43 -2.10 -2.47 0.56
CA CYS A 43 -3.38 -2.17 -0.09
C CYS A 43 -3.20 -1.65 -1.52
N ILE A 44 -4.15 -1.99 -2.39
CA ILE A 44 -4.30 -1.44 -3.75
C ILE A 44 -5.58 -0.60 -3.74
N PRO A 45 -5.49 0.71 -3.46
CA PRO A 45 -6.65 1.53 -3.13
C PRO A 45 -7.38 2.06 -4.36
N THR A 46 -6.77 1.96 -5.54
CA THR A 46 -7.33 2.47 -6.79
C THR A 46 -8.39 1.51 -7.37
N GLY A 47 -8.42 0.27 -6.89
CA GLY A 47 -9.13 -0.83 -7.54
C GLY A 47 -8.38 -1.28 -8.81
N MET A 48 -9.11 -1.83 -9.78
CA MET A 48 -8.47 -2.45 -10.95
C MET A 48 -9.17 -2.14 -12.26
N THR A 49 -8.44 -1.50 -13.16
CA THR A 49 -8.77 -1.34 -14.58
C THR A 49 -7.50 -1.46 -15.39
N LYS A 50 -7.61 -1.46 -16.73
CA LYS A 50 -6.43 -1.44 -17.60
C LYS A 50 -5.56 -0.19 -17.36
N ALA A 51 -6.18 0.97 -17.17
CA ALA A 51 -5.49 2.24 -16.93
C ALA A 51 -4.84 2.32 -15.54
N LEU A 52 -5.39 1.58 -14.56
CA LEU A 52 -4.86 1.47 -13.21
C LEU A 52 -3.86 0.31 -13.05
N GLY A 53 -3.32 -0.21 -14.15
CA GLY A 53 -2.26 -1.21 -14.12
C GLY A 53 -2.72 -2.66 -13.89
N GLY A 54 -3.97 -3.01 -14.20
CA GLY A 54 -4.49 -4.38 -14.00
C GLY A 54 -3.70 -5.48 -14.71
N LYS A 55 -3.15 -5.20 -15.89
CA LYS A 55 -2.26 -6.15 -16.59
C LYS A 55 -0.94 -6.36 -15.82
N LEU A 56 -0.39 -5.30 -15.23
CA LEU A 56 0.81 -5.38 -14.41
C LEU A 56 0.55 -6.20 -13.14
N PHE A 57 -0.63 -6.04 -12.52
CA PHE A 57 -1.04 -6.84 -11.37
C PHE A 57 -1.06 -8.34 -11.68
N GLU A 58 -1.66 -8.74 -12.80
CA GLU A 58 -1.71 -10.14 -13.22
C GLU A 58 -0.30 -10.74 -13.37
N GLN A 59 0.64 -9.97 -13.94
CA GLN A 59 2.03 -10.39 -14.10
C GLN A 59 2.81 -10.43 -12.78
N LEU A 60 2.50 -9.53 -11.85
CA LEU A 60 3.11 -9.44 -10.53
C LEU A 60 2.62 -10.53 -9.57
N LEU A 61 1.39 -11.02 -9.79
CA LEU A 61 0.69 -11.90 -8.86
C LEU A 61 1.50 -13.14 -8.42
N PRO A 62 2.18 -13.90 -9.31
CA PRO A 62 2.99 -15.03 -8.89
C PRO A 62 4.09 -14.65 -7.88
N GLY A 63 4.74 -13.50 -8.10
CA GLY A 63 5.72 -12.95 -7.17
C GLY A 63 5.09 -12.57 -5.83
N LEU A 64 3.97 -11.85 -5.86
CA LEU A 64 3.24 -11.45 -4.66
C LEU A 64 2.75 -12.64 -3.83
N LEU A 65 2.34 -13.74 -4.48
CA LEU A 65 1.93 -14.97 -3.81
C LEU A 65 3.10 -15.79 -3.26
N SER A 66 4.33 -15.56 -3.74
CA SER A 66 5.54 -16.25 -3.28
C SER A 66 6.09 -15.72 -1.95
N ILE A 67 5.64 -14.55 -1.52
CA ILE A 67 6.08 -13.86 -0.31
C ILE A 67 4.97 -13.86 0.76
N GLN A 68 5.36 -13.73 2.02
CA GLN A 68 4.42 -13.68 3.15
C GLN A 68 3.89 -12.25 3.33
N THR A 69 2.83 -11.91 2.61
CA THR A 69 2.15 -10.62 2.70
C THR A 69 0.64 -10.79 2.68
N GLU A 70 -0.06 -9.86 3.32
CA GLU A 70 -1.49 -9.66 3.19
C GLU A 70 -1.77 -8.58 2.14
N VAL A 71 -2.82 -8.76 1.36
CA VAL A 71 -3.18 -7.86 0.25
C VAL A 71 -4.65 -7.47 0.35
N LEU A 72 -4.90 -6.17 0.41
CA LEU A 72 -6.24 -5.57 0.38
C LEU A 72 -6.44 -4.91 -0.98
N ILE A 73 -7.55 -5.22 -1.66
CA ILE A 73 -7.85 -4.64 -2.97
C ILE A 73 -9.18 -3.90 -2.88
N LEU A 74 -9.23 -2.63 -3.25
CA LEU A 74 -10.50 -1.92 -3.31
C LEU A 74 -11.40 -2.55 -4.39
N GLY A 75 -12.64 -2.85 -4.03
CA GLY A 75 -13.67 -3.43 -4.88
C GLY A 75 -14.25 -2.44 -5.89
N ARG A 76 -13.39 -1.81 -6.69
CA ARG A 76 -13.71 -0.84 -7.75
C ARG A 76 -13.01 -1.27 -9.03
N GLY A 77 -13.68 -1.22 -10.18
CA GLY A 77 -13.03 -1.60 -11.43
C GLY A 77 -13.96 -2.06 -12.55
N SER A 78 -13.36 -2.58 -13.63
CA SER A 78 -14.12 -3.18 -14.73
C SER A 78 -14.52 -4.62 -14.40
N SER A 79 -15.60 -5.11 -15.03
CA SER A 79 -16.12 -6.46 -14.82
C SER A 79 -15.10 -7.58 -15.01
N SER A 80 -14.23 -7.50 -16.04
CA SER A 80 -13.21 -8.52 -16.31
C SER A 80 -12.23 -8.70 -15.14
N TYR A 81 -11.62 -7.61 -14.67
CA TYR A 81 -10.75 -7.64 -13.49
C TYR A 81 -11.52 -7.97 -12.21
N GLY A 82 -12.78 -7.56 -12.10
CA GLY A 82 -13.65 -7.89 -10.96
C GLY A 82 -13.83 -9.41 -10.80
N SER A 83 -14.12 -10.14 -11.88
CA SER A 83 -14.23 -11.60 -11.85
C SER A 83 -12.90 -12.27 -11.47
N PHE A 84 -11.79 -11.80 -12.04
CA PHE A 84 -10.46 -12.30 -11.72
C PHE A 84 -10.11 -12.12 -10.23
N ILE A 85 -10.27 -10.90 -9.70
CA ILE A 85 -9.96 -10.59 -8.30
C ILE A 85 -10.90 -11.33 -7.35
N THR A 86 -12.17 -11.51 -7.72
CA THR A 86 -13.12 -12.29 -6.91
C THR A 86 -12.69 -13.74 -6.79
N GLY A 87 -12.30 -14.38 -7.90
CA GLY A 87 -11.75 -15.74 -7.88
C GLY A 87 -10.47 -15.84 -7.06
N LEU A 88 -9.55 -14.88 -7.24
CA LEU A 88 -8.31 -14.81 -6.47
C LEU A 88 -8.54 -14.67 -4.97
N ALA A 89 -9.46 -13.79 -4.56
CA ALA A 89 -9.79 -13.58 -3.14
C ALA A 89 -10.51 -14.78 -2.53
N GLN A 90 -11.25 -15.58 -3.32
CA GLN A 90 -11.83 -16.83 -2.85
C GLN A 90 -10.76 -17.91 -2.64
N GLU A 91 -9.83 -18.05 -3.59
CA GLU A 91 -8.74 -19.04 -3.53
C GLU A 91 -7.71 -18.70 -2.44
N GLN A 92 -7.37 -17.42 -2.30
CA GLN A 92 -6.36 -16.92 -1.37
C GLN A 92 -6.98 -16.17 -0.19
N ASN A 93 -8.17 -16.60 0.26
CA ASN A 93 -8.99 -15.91 1.27
C ASN A 93 -8.32 -15.70 2.64
N HIS A 94 -7.22 -16.41 2.92
CA HIS A 94 -6.42 -16.30 4.14
C HIS A 94 -5.42 -15.14 4.11
N ARG A 95 -5.26 -14.45 2.97
CA ARG A 95 -4.31 -13.34 2.80
C ARG A 95 -4.69 -12.30 1.73
N ILE A 96 -5.69 -12.54 0.89
CA ILE A 96 -6.20 -11.59 -0.10
C ILE A 96 -7.67 -11.30 0.19
N ALA A 97 -8.02 -10.03 0.34
CA ALA A 97 -9.39 -9.59 0.56
C ALA A 97 -9.78 -8.42 -0.34
N ILE A 98 -11.06 -8.41 -0.73
CA ILE A 98 -11.67 -7.27 -1.41
C ILE A 98 -12.30 -6.36 -0.36
N ILE A 99 -11.87 -5.09 -0.35
CA ILE A 99 -12.43 -4.04 0.51
C ILE A 99 -13.59 -3.38 -0.23
N GLN A 100 -14.70 -3.16 0.48
CA GLN A 100 -15.87 -2.51 -0.11
C GLN A 100 -15.59 -1.05 -0.46
N ASP A 101 -16.13 -0.59 -1.59
CA ASP A 101 -16.01 0.80 -2.04
C ASP A 101 -17.01 1.72 -1.32
N ASN A 102 -16.76 1.91 -0.02
CA ASN A 102 -17.46 2.88 0.81
C ASN A 102 -16.48 3.60 1.74
N PRO A 103 -16.80 4.82 2.22
CA PRO A 103 -15.88 5.63 3.00
C PRO A 103 -15.33 4.93 4.25
N VAL A 104 -16.17 4.19 4.98
CA VAL A 104 -15.79 3.52 6.24
C VAL A 104 -14.78 2.40 5.98
N SER A 105 -15.03 1.59 4.96
CA SER A 105 -14.14 0.49 4.58
C SER A 105 -12.81 1.00 4.02
N ILE A 106 -12.83 2.07 3.23
CA ILE A 106 -11.61 2.70 2.69
C ILE A 106 -10.76 3.29 3.83
N GLU A 107 -11.37 4.00 4.77
CA GLU A 107 -10.68 4.56 5.93
C GLU A 107 -10.02 3.46 6.77
N LYS A 108 -10.75 2.36 7.06
CA LYS A 108 -10.18 1.19 7.76
C LYS A 108 -8.99 0.59 7.02
N MET A 109 -9.08 0.46 5.69
CA MET A 109 -8.01 -0.08 4.86
C MET A 109 -6.72 0.76 4.97
N TYR A 110 -6.79 2.09 4.84
CA TYR A 110 -5.60 2.95 4.97
C TYR A 110 -5.01 2.97 6.38
N LYS A 111 -5.87 2.95 7.42
CA LYS A 111 -5.41 2.89 8.82
C LYS A 111 -4.72 1.56 9.16
N ALA A 112 -5.08 0.48 8.47
CA ALA A 112 -4.51 -0.85 8.69
C ALA A 112 -3.27 -1.14 7.83
N ALA A 113 -3.26 -0.67 6.57
CA ALA A 113 -2.20 -1.00 5.61
C ALA A 113 -0.86 -0.36 5.98
N ASP A 114 0.23 -1.12 5.90
CA ASP A 114 1.59 -0.60 6.07
C ASP A 114 2.06 0.09 4.78
N MET A 115 1.66 -0.47 3.64
CA MET A 115 2.09 -0.08 2.31
C MET A 115 0.90 0.12 1.38
N VAL A 116 1.08 1.00 0.40
CA VAL A 116 0.10 1.24 -0.67
C VAL A 116 0.76 0.96 -2.01
N LEU A 117 0.24 0.00 -2.75
CA LEU A 117 0.74 -0.33 -4.08
C LEU A 117 -0.06 0.40 -5.15
N PHE A 118 0.61 1.32 -5.84
CA PHE A 118 0.13 1.94 -7.06
C PHE A 118 0.76 1.23 -8.25
N LEU A 119 -0.07 0.82 -9.21
CA LEU A 119 0.38 0.12 -10.43
C LEU A 119 0.48 1.07 -11.65
N SER A 120 0.14 2.33 -11.46
CA SER A 120 0.22 3.45 -12.40
C SER A 120 0.73 4.69 -11.68
N ASP A 121 1.25 5.70 -12.39
CA ASP A 121 1.73 6.96 -11.78
C ASP A 121 0.63 7.58 -10.91
N PRO A 122 0.84 7.71 -9.59
CA PRO A 122 -0.19 8.15 -8.66
C PRO A 122 -0.28 9.68 -8.52
N ALA A 123 0.53 10.47 -9.23
CA ALA A 123 0.62 11.92 -9.04
C ALA A 123 -0.71 12.67 -9.12
N SER A 124 -1.66 12.19 -9.93
CA SER A 124 -2.99 12.78 -10.10
C SER A 124 -4.10 12.05 -9.32
N LEU A 125 -3.77 10.99 -8.59
CA LEU A 125 -4.73 10.15 -7.88
C LEU A 125 -4.95 10.69 -6.46
N PRO A 126 -6.21 10.92 -6.03
CA PRO A 126 -6.51 11.33 -4.66
C PRO A 126 -6.06 10.30 -3.62
N GLU A 127 -5.98 9.03 -4.00
CA GLU A 127 -5.46 7.93 -3.20
C GLU A 127 -4.02 8.17 -2.73
N LEU A 128 -3.19 8.89 -3.52
CA LEU A 128 -1.82 9.22 -3.12
C LEU A 128 -1.81 10.09 -1.87
N LYS A 129 -2.61 11.15 -1.84
CA LYS A 129 -2.71 12.04 -0.68
C LYS A 129 -3.22 11.27 0.55
N GLN A 130 -4.25 10.43 0.37
CA GLN A 130 -4.81 9.61 1.45
C GLN A 130 -3.77 8.61 2.01
N SER A 131 -2.90 8.05 1.16
CA SER A 131 -1.84 7.16 1.60
C SER A 131 -0.84 7.86 2.52
N LEU A 132 -0.40 9.06 2.13
CA LEU A 132 0.57 9.87 2.89
C LEU A 132 -0.02 10.32 4.24
N GLU A 133 -1.27 10.82 4.24
CA GLU A 133 -2.01 11.22 5.45
C GLU A 133 -2.19 10.08 6.47
N ASN A 134 -2.14 8.82 6.02
CA ASN A 134 -2.26 7.64 6.88
C ASN A 134 -0.93 6.95 7.16
N ALA A 135 0.20 7.56 6.77
CA ALA A 135 1.55 6.97 6.86
C ALA A 135 1.58 5.52 6.33
N ALA A 136 0.87 5.28 5.23
CA ALA A 136 0.87 4.03 4.49
C ALA A 136 1.78 4.24 3.28
N ILE A 137 2.95 3.57 3.30
CA ILE A 137 4.09 3.96 2.47
C ILE A 137 3.84 3.58 1.01
N PRO A 138 3.90 4.52 0.05
CA PRO A 138 3.69 4.22 -1.35
C PRO A 138 4.79 3.34 -1.94
N ILE A 139 4.36 2.33 -2.70
CA ILE A 139 5.16 1.60 -3.68
C ILE A 139 4.56 1.96 -5.03
N ALA A 140 5.31 2.63 -5.90
CA ALA A 140 4.74 3.25 -7.09
C ALA A 140 5.72 3.30 -8.26
N PRO A 141 5.24 3.45 -9.51
CA PRO A 141 6.11 3.80 -10.63
C PRO A 141 6.81 5.14 -10.39
N GLN A 142 7.90 5.37 -11.10
CA GLN A 142 8.66 6.61 -11.03
C GLN A 142 7.76 7.84 -11.22
N THR A 143 7.75 8.72 -10.23
CA THR A 143 6.93 9.93 -10.22
C THR A 143 7.65 11.08 -9.52
N LYS A 144 7.27 12.32 -9.83
CA LYS A 144 7.83 13.52 -9.16
C LYS A 144 7.13 13.86 -7.85
N ALA A 145 5.98 13.23 -7.58
CA ALA A 145 5.22 13.45 -6.36
C ALA A 145 5.84 12.79 -5.12
N LEU A 146 6.74 11.83 -5.34
CA LEU A 146 7.36 10.98 -4.32
C LEU A 146 8.87 10.96 -4.47
N GLU A 147 9.55 10.59 -3.39
CA GLU A 147 11.00 10.47 -3.32
C GLU A 147 11.35 9.04 -2.92
N ASN A 148 12.09 8.33 -3.79
CA ASN A 148 12.49 6.95 -3.54
C ASN A 148 13.38 6.88 -2.29
N TYR A 149 13.07 5.95 -1.40
CA TYR A 149 13.79 5.79 -0.15
C TYR A 149 15.25 5.37 -0.41
N ASN A 150 16.17 6.14 0.18
CA ASN A 150 17.59 5.89 0.17
C ASN A 150 18.05 5.50 1.59
N PRO A 151 18.37 4.21 1.84
CA PRO A 151 18.78 3.77 3.17
C PRO A 151 20.11 4.37 3.65
N VAL A 152 20.98 4.85 2.74
CA VAL A 152 22.25 5.48 3.12
C VAL A 152 22.02 6.89 3.69
N GLN A 153 21.03 7.60 3.15
CA GLN A 153 20.68 8.96 3.57
C GLN A 153 19.53 8.98 4.58
N GLU A 154 18.93 7.82 4.86
CA GLU A 154 17.69 7.65 5.62
C GLU A 154 16.55 8.58 5.15
N SER A 155 16.52 8.93 3.86
CA SER A 155 15.62 9.92 3.28
C SER A 155 14.71 9.32 2.20
N GLY A 156 13.59 9.99 1.94
CA GLY A 156 12.56 9.53 1.00
C GLY A 156 11.31 9.02 1.70
N ASN A 157 10.22 8.92 0.93
CA ASN A 157 8.87 8.64 1.42
C ASN A 157 8.17 7.50 0.65
N ALA A 158 8.86 6.83 -0.27
CA ALA A 158 8.26 5.78 -1.11
C ALA A 158 9.29 4.76 -1.61
N PHE A 159 8.82 3.65 -2.18
CA PHE A 159 9.64 2.71 -2.95
C PHE A 159 9.24 2.79 -4.42
N LEU A 160 10.10 3.41 -5.24
CA LEU A 160 9.80 3.65 -6.65
C LEU A 160 10.38 2.57 -7.57
N TYR A 161 9.70 2.29 -8.68
CA TYR A 161 10.13 1.34 -9.71
C TYR A 161 9.89 1.88 -11.13
N GLU A 162 10.51 1.26 -12.13
CA GLU A 162 10.32 1.65 -13.54
C GLU A 162 8.96 1.18 -14.07
N THR A 163 8.22 2.08 -14.73
CA THR A 163 6.87 1.82 -15.23
C THR A 163 6.88 0.68 -16.26
N GLU A 164 5.93 -0.26 -16.14
CA GLU A 164 5.66 -1.39 -17.05
C GLU A 164 6.43 -2.71 -16.82
N ASP A 165 7.33 -2.80 -15.83
CA ASP A 165 8.03 -4.07 -15.51
C ASP A 165 7.57 -4.68 -14.18
N ALA A 166 6.95 -5.86 -14.26
CA ALA A 166 6.49 -6.63 -13.10
C ALA A 166 7.65 -7.03 -12.17
N TRP A 167 8.85 -7.26 -12.71
CA TRP A 167 10.02 -7.60 -11.90
C TRP A 167 10.56 -6.40 -11.12
N GLN A 168 10.55 -5.22 -11.72
CA GLN A 168 10.94 -3.98 -11.02
C GLN A 168 9.92 -3.62 -9.94
N CYS A 169 8.63 -3.78 -10.23
CA CYS A 169 7.57 -3.62 -9.23
C CYS A 169 7.74 -4.62 -8.07
N PHE A 170 7.98 -5.89 -8.39
CA PHE A 170 8.26 -6.91 -7.37
C PHE A 170 9.51 -6.58 -6.56
N ALA A 171 10.59 -6.11 -7.18
CA ALA A 171 11.80 -5.69 -6.49
C ALA A 171 11.55 -4.51 -5.53
N ALA A 172 10.69 -3.56 -5.90
CA ALA A 172 10.28 -2.47 -4.99
C ALA A 172 9.44 -2.97 -3.81
N ILE A 173 8.55 -3.94 -4.03
CA ILE A 173 7.80 -4.60 -2.96
C ILE A 173 8.76 -5.31 -2.00
N VAL A 174 9.72 -6.08 -2.52
CA VAL A 174 10.73 -6.76 -1.70
C VAL A 174 11.54 -5.75 -0.90
N ARG A 175 12.03 -4.66 -1.51
CA ARG A 175 12.72 -3.59 -0.76
C ARG A 175 11.86 -3.04 0.37
N ALA A 176 10.59 -2.74 0.10
CA ALA A 176 9.67 -2.24 1.12
C ALA A 176 9.46 -3.24 2.27
N MET A 177 9.30 -4.52 1.95
CA MET A 177 9.13 -5.58 2.94
C MET A 177 10.37 -5.79 3.80
N GLU A 178 11.57 -5.81 3.20
CA GLU A 178 12.82 -5.93 3.93
C GLU A 178 13.04 -4.71 4.85
N THR A 179 12.76 -3.50 4.37
CA THR A 179 12.84 -2.29 5.21
C THR A 179 11.79 -2.28 6.33
N HIS A 180 10.59 -2.81 6.10
CA HIS A 180 9.53 -2.91 7.13
C HIS A 180 9.95 -3.74 8.35
N VAL A 181 10.92 -4.65 8.21
CA VAL A 181 11.47 -5.43 9.33
C VAL A 181 12.29 -4.54 10.29
N PHE A 182 12.80 -3.39 9.83
CA PHE A 182 13.58 -2.44 10.62
C PHE A 182 12.70 -1.29 11.13
N PRO A 183 12.23 -1.30 12.40
CA PRO A 183 11.21 -0.38 12.86
C PRO A 183 11.67 1.07 12.96
N TYR A 184 12.98 1.31 13.05
CA TYR A 184 13.53 2.67 13.06
C TYR A 184 13.41 3.30 11.68
N ASP A 185 13.96 2.64 10.66
CA ASP A 185 13.89 3.05 9.26
C ASP A 185 12.45 3.21 8.78
N TRP A 186 11.59 2.23 9.09
CA TRP A 186 10.18 2.30 8.73
C TRP A 186 9.47 3.52 9.32
N LYS A 187 9.72 3.81 10.61
CA LYS A 187 9.15 5.00 11.27
C LYS A 187 9.68 6.30 10.66
N THR A 188 10.93 6.34 10.21
CA THR A 188 11.49 7.52 9.52
C THR A 188 10.75 7.77 8.20
N ILE A 189 10.53 6.74 7.38
CA ILE A 189 9.77 6.87 6.14
C ILE A 189 8.32 7.31 6.41
N GLN A 190 7.69 6.76 7.46
CA GLN A 190 6.34 7.14 7.88
C GLN A 190 6.25 8.62 8.28
N LYS A 191 7.26 9.16 8.97
CA LYS A 191 7.32 10.61 9.28
C LYS A 191 7.46 11.45 8.02
N HIS A 192 8.34 11.07 7.10
CA HIS A 192 8.47 11.77 5.83
C HIS A 192 7.17 11.77 5.03
N CYS A 193 6.35 10.72 5.11
CA CYS A 193 5.02 10.71 4.50
C CYS A 193 4.12 11.81 5.07
N LEU A 194 4.13 12.00 6.40
CA LEU A 194 3.30 12.98 7.10
C LEU A 194 3.80 14.42 6.93
N GLU A 195 5.08 14.60 6.61
CA GLU A 195 5.74 15.89 6.38
C GLU A 195 5.79 16.32 4.90
N SER A 196 5.35 15.46 3.97
CA SER A 196 5.45 15.67 2.51
C SER A 196 4.57 16.80 1.98
#